data_AF-A0A967SVT9-F1
#
_entry.id   AF-A0A967SVT9-F1
#
_cell.length_a   1.000
_cell.length_b   1.000
_cell.length_c   1.000
_cell.angle_alpha   90.00
_cell.angle_beta   90.00
_cell.angle_gamma   90.00
#
_symmetry.space_group_name_H-M   'P 1'
#
loop_
_entity.id
_entity.type
_entity.pdbx_description
1 polymer ?
#
loop_
_entity_poly.entity_id
_entity_poly.type
_entity_poly.pdbx_seq_one_letter_code
_entity_poly.pdbx_strand_id
1 'polypeptide(L)'
;VKLRDNWFSDREKILSLLLSDSLNGRKYRKDYLASWFGYMDEFLSSDGLITIKPFDQFSNFSRSTLEDNLNKGYEEIPSHPFFGLIEKYLTVLESVLLFEITFKKDLLEYLWDELDQKKEDLQVLSYDDLLLRLRNALVDGDRGDMLSDKLRDKYPIAMVDEFQDTDPNQYEIFRRIYAGNTESALFMIGDPKQSIYSFRGADVYSYLKAKRDAPEENTFDLERNFRSVPKLLEGFNTLFGEHGNPFILDRIAYDPVQPGMDEDHYEELSEHGESFPPIRFRSIPLGEEEQLNKGEAAELAAEDAAREIYRLIEEGKIEKITIGDTKVKAKDIAVLVRTHKQAALMSDVLREKGIKSVQYSQKSVFESEEARQLEIFLKAITEPTNESLITTALALPLTAYSANDL
;
A
#
# COMPACT_ATOMS: atom_id res chain seq x y z
N VAL A 1 -30.32 5.94 27.30
CA VAL A 1 -31.04 5.88 28.60
C VAL A 1 -32.46 5.33 28.42
N LYS A 2 -33.45 6.08 27.91
CA LYS A 2 -34.84 5.59 27.75
C LYS A 2 -34.97 4.23 27.04
N LEU A 3 -34.22 4.03 25.96
CA LEU A 3 -34.19 2.76 25.21
C LEU A 3 -33.70 1.59 26.07
N ARG A 4 -32.61 1.81 26.81
CA ARG A 4 -32.02 0.86 27.77
C ARG A 4 -33.00 0.50 28.87
N ASP A 5 -33.64 1.51 29.47
CA ASP A 5 -34.56 1.30 30.58
C ASP A 5 -35.81 0.52 30.13
N ASN A 6 -36.35 0.82 28.93
CA ASN A 6 -37.48 0.06 28.36
C ASN A 6 -37.10 -1.37 28.02
N TRP A 7 -35.91 -1.58 27.46
CA TRP A 7 -35.42 -2.90 27.08
C TRP A 7 -35.32 -3.83 28.29
N PHE A 8 -34.61 -3.41 29.35
CA PHE A 8 -34.39 -4.25 30.52
C PHE A 8 -35.63 -4.40 31.42
N SER A 9 -36.58 -3.45 31.38
CA SER A 9 -37.81 -3.56 32.17
C SER A 9 -38.87 -4.46 31.51
N ASP A 10 -38.97 -4.43 30.17
CA ASP A 10 -40.07 -5.08 29.43
C ASP A 10 -39.58 -6.17 28.45
N ARG A 11 -38.37 -6.70 28.63
CA ARG A 11 -37.73 -7.66 27.72
C ARG A 11 -38.64 -8.84 27.31
N GLU A 12 -39.26 -9.50 28.29
CA GLU A 12 -40.17 -10.63 28.05
C GLU A 12 -41.44 -10.24 27.29
N LYS A 13 -41.93 -9.02 27.53
CA LYS A 13 -43.10 -8.46 26.84
C LYS A 13 -42.77 -8.10 25.39
N ILE A 14 -41.58 -7.57 25.13
CA ILE A 14 -41.10 -7.30 23.77
C ILE A 14 -40.94 -8.63 23.01
N LEU A 15 -40.40 -9.66 23.65
CA LEU A 15 -40.25 -10.99 23.05
C LEU A 15 -41.60 -11.62 22.67
N SER A 16 -42.61 -11.54 23.56
CA SER A 16 -43.94 -12.09 23.28
C SER A 16 -44.65 -11.36 22.14
N LEU A 17 -44.47 -10.04 22.02
CA LEU A 17 -44.98 -9.25 20.90
C LEU A 17 -44.34 -9.64 19.57
N LEU A 18 -43.02 -9.87 19.55
CA LEU A 18 -42.29 -10.28 18.34
C LEU A 18 -42.56 -11.74 17.92
N LEU A 19 -42.94 -12.60 18.87
CA LEU A 19 -43.34 -13.99 18.61
C LEU A 19 -44.83 -14.15 18.30
N SER A 20 -45.60 -13.05 18.24
CA SER A 20 -47.03 -13.11 17.96
C SER A 20 -47.32 -13.59 16.53
N ASP A 21 -48.46 -14.24 16.33
CA ASP A 21 -48.91 -14.72 15.00
C ASP A 21 -49.16 -13.58 14.00
N SER A 22 -49.19 -12.33 14.47
CA SER A 22 -49.37 -11.14 13.64
C SER A 22 -48.17 -10.84 12.75
N LEU A 23 -46.96 -11.30 13.10
CA LEU A 23 -45.72 -11.01 12.38
C LEU A 23 -45.19 -12.21 11.59
N ASN A 24 -44.39 -11.94 10.57
CA ASN A 24 -43.76 -12.97 9.74
C ASN A 24 -42.86 -13.91 10.55
N GLY A 25 -43.35 -15.11 10.86
CA GLY A 25 -42.64 -16.10 11.68
C GLY A 25 -41.37 -16.68 11.05
N ARG A 26 -41.12 -16.46 9.75
CA ARG A 26 -39.81 -16.79 9.14
C ARG A 26 -38.75 -15.75 9.47
N LYS A 27 -39.15 -14.48 9.60
CA LYS A 27 -38.25 -13.37 9.95
C LYS A 27 -38.03 -13.30 11.46
N TYR A 28 -39.10 -13.45 12.25
CA TYR A 28 -39.08 -13.41 13.71
C TYR A 28 -39.05 -14.80 14.35
N ARG A 29 -38.21 -15.69 13.80
CA ARG A 29 -38.02 -17.06 14.30
C ARG A 29 -37.31 -17.03 15.67
N LYS A 30 -37.63 -18.00 16.54
CA LYS A 30 -37.13 -18.07 17.93
C LYS A 30 -35.59 -18.05 18.05
N ASP A 31 -34.88 -18.75 17.17
CA ASP A 31 -33.41 -18.77 17.13
C ASP A 31 -32.81 -17.40 16.76
N TYR A 32 -33.39 -16.70 15.77
CA TYR A 32 -32.95 -15.37 15.36
C TYR A 32 -33.21 -14.34 16.45
N LEU A 33 -34.39 -14.39 17.06
CA LEU A 33 -34.72 -13.52 18.19
C LEU A 33 -33.80 -13.76 19.38
N ALA A 34 -33.42 -15.01 19.67
CA ALA A 34 -32.45 -15.30 20.73
C ALA A 34 -31.10 -14.62 20.46
N SER A 35 -30.58 -14.69 19.23
CA SER A 35 -29.36 -13.99 18.83
C SER A 35 -29.50 -12.47 18.89
N TRP A 36 -30.58 -11.92 18.33
CA TRP A 36 -30.79 -10.46 18.28
C TRP A 36 -30.97 -9.85 19.66
N PHE A 37 -31.64 -10.56 20.58
CA PHE A 37 -31.77 -10.14 21.97
C PHE A 37 -30.39 -10.14 22.66
N GLY A 38 -29.55 -11.13 22.40
CA GLY A 38 -28.16 -11.14 22.88
C GLY A 38 -27.36 -9.92 22.37
N TYR A 39 -27.46 -9.59 21.08
CA TYR A 39 -26.81 -8.40 20.52
C TYR A 39 -27.36 -7.10 21.10
N MET A 40 -28.66 -7.03 21.37
CA MET A 40 -29.29 -5.87 22.01
C MET A 40 -28.86 -5.72 23.47
N ASP A 41 -28.75 -6.83 24.21
CA ASP A 41 -28.24 -6.85 25.58
C ASP A 41 -26.80 -6.33 25.63
N GLU A 42 -25.92 -6.83 24.74
CA GLU A 42 -24.53 -6.38 24.62
C GLU A 42 -24.46 -4.88 24.27
N PHE A 43 -25.21 -4.46 23.24
CA PHE A 43 -25.22 -3.08 22.77
C PHE A 43 -25.68 -2.11 23.86
N LEU A 44 -26.79 -2.40 24.54
CA LEU A 44 -27.36 -1.52 25.57
C LEU A 44 -26.63 -1.59 26.92
N SER A 45 -25.79 -2.60 27.13
CA SER A 45 -24.90 -2.73 28.29
C SER A 45 -23.55 -2.03 28.09
N SER A 46 -23.16 -1.75 26.83
CA SER A 46 -21.94 -1.00 26.52
C SER A 46 -22.03 0.45 27.02
N ASP A 47 -20.88 1.04 27.36
CA ASP A 47 -20.84 2.46 27.71
C ASP A 47 -21.16 3.29 26.45
N GLY A 48 -22.29 4.00 26.47
CA GLY A 48 -22.85 4.72 25.32
C GLY A 48 -21.97 5.86 24.80
N LEU A 49 -20.84 6.13 25.45
CA LEU A 49 -19.80 7.05 24.99
C LEU A 49 -18.87 6.43 23.93
N ILE A 50 -18.82 5.10 23.79
CA ILE A 50 -17.83 4.41 22.95
C ILE A 50 -18.46 3.88 21.66
N THR A 51 -19.71 3.40 21.70
CA THR A 51 -20.35 2.73 20.55
C THR A 51 -21.74 3.28 20.27
N ILE A 52 -21.85 4.16 19.26
CA ILE A 52 -23.14 4.71 18.79
C ILE A 52 -23.77 3.89 17.65
N LYS A 53 -22.99 3.05 16.96
CA LYS A 53 -23.49 2.20 15.88
C LYS A 53 -24.02 0.88 16.45
N PRO A 54 -25.30 0.53 16.24
CA PRO A 54 -25.84 -0.75 16.70
C PRO A 54 -25.45 -1.89 15.75
N PHE A 55 -25.79 -3.11 16.14
CA PHE A 55 -25.67 -4.31 15.30
C PHE A 55 -26.63 -4.28 14.10
N ASP A 56 -26.31 -5.03 13.04
CA ASP A 56 -26.99 -4.95 11.73
C ASP A 56 -28.51 -5.17 11.79
N GLN A 57 -28.98 -6.05 12.68
CA GLN A 57 -30.40 -6.41 12.79
C GLN A 57 -31.20 -5.48 13.70
N PHE A 58 -30.59 -4.42 14.26
CA PHE A 58 -31.24 -3.50 15.19
C PHE A 58 -32.49 -2.83 14.59
N SER A 59 -32.49 -2.54 13.28
CA SER A 59 -33.64 -1.96 12.58
C SER A 59 -34.86 -2.90 12.50
N ASN A 60 -34.69 -4.21 12.73
CA ASN A 60 -35.81 -5.16 12.78
C ASN A 60 -36.75 -4.94 13.98
N PHE A 61 -36.33 -4.14 14.96
CA PHE A 61 -37.13 -3.73 16.11
C PHE A 61 -37.80 -2.36 15.91
N SER A 62 -37.63 -1.70 14.76
CA SER A 62 -38.33 -0.43 14.49
C SER A 62 -39.80 -0.67 14.14
N ARG A 63 -40.65 0.32 14.43
CA ARG A 63 -42.09 0.22 14.14
C ARG A 63 -42.37 0.03 12.65
N SER A 64 -41.68 0.78 11.79
CA SER A 64 -41.81 0.65 10.33
C SER A 64 -41.48 -0.76 9.83
N THR A 65 -40.39 -1.35 10.32
CA THR A 65 -40.03 -2.73 9.92
C THR A 65 -41.05 -3.76 10.42
N LEU A 66 -41.66 -3.55 11.59
CA LEU A 66 -42.74 -4.44 12.07
C LEU A 66 -43.98 -4.34 11.18
N GLU A 67 -44.36 -3.12 10.77
CA GLU A 67 -45.47 -2.88 9.85
C GLU A 67 -45.25 -3.56 8.49
N ASP A 68 -44.06 -3.43 7.91
CA ASP A 68 -43.68 -4.09 6.65
C ASP A 68 -43.70 -5.63 6.72
N ASN A 69 -43.73 -6.21 7.93
CA ASN A 69 -43.65 -7.65 8.16
C ASN A 69 -44.88 -8.23 8.85
N LEU A 70 -46.02 -7.54 8.79
CA LEU A 70 -47.31 -8.06 9.20
C LEU A 70 -47.79 -9.19 8.27
N ASN A 71 -48.35 -10.24 8.87
CA ASN A 71 -49.01 -11.31 8.13
C ASN A 71 -50.34 -10.83 7.54
N LYS A 72 -50.74 -11.41 6.40
CA LYS A 72 -52.02 -11.11 5.75
C LYS A 72 -53.19 -11.34 6.71
N GLY A 73 -54.06 -10.35 6.85
CA GLY A 73 -55.24 -10.41 7.72
C GLY A 73 -55.07 -9.78 9.10
N TYR A 74 -53.88 -9.26 9.43
CA TYR A 74 -53.62 -8.47 10.63
C TYR A 74 -53.45 -6.99 10.26
N GLU A 75 -54.18 -6.11 10.95
CA GLU A 75 -54.07 -4.64 10.78
C GLU A 75 -53.44 -3.95 12.01
N GLU A 76 -53.38 -4.63 13.15
CA GLU A 76 -52.78 -4.09 14.36
C GLU A 76 -51.29 -4.43 14.46
N ILE A 77 -50.45 -3.40 14.45
CA ILE A 77 -49.00 -3.51 14.65
C ILE A 77 -48.72 -3.75 16.15
N PRO A 78 -47.85 -4.72 16.52
CA PRO A 78 -47.41 -4.87 17.90
C PRO A 78 -46.91 -3.55 18.50
N SER A 79 -47.59 -3.10 19.56
CA SER A 79 -47.38 -1.76 20.12
C SER A 79 -46.60 -1.83 21.43
N HIS A 80 -45.41 -1.23 21.43
CA HIS A 80 -44.59 -1.03 22.62
C HIS A 80 -43.78 0.27 22.47
N PRO A 81 -43.59 1.08 23.52
CA PRO A 81 -42.75 2.29 23.45
C PRO A 81 -41.34 2.02 22.93
N PHE A 82 -40.80 0.81 23.19
CA PHE A 82 -39.50 0.35 22.69
C PHE A 82 -39.35 0.48 21.17
N PHE A 83 -40.33 0.03 20.38
CA PHE A 83 -40.22 0.03 18.92
C PHE A 83 -40.17 1.45 18.33
N GLY A 84 -40.92 2.38 18.94
CA GLY A 84 -40.84 3.81 18.58
C GLY A 84 -39.56 4.49 19.08
N LEU A 85 -38.95 3.99 20.15
CA LEU A 85 -37.62 4.46 20.60
C LEU A 85 -36.51 3.97 19.66
N ILE A 86 -36.63 2.75 19.10
CA ILE A 86 -35.71 2.25 18.07
C ILE A 86 -35.78 3.12 16.82
N GLU A 87 -36.98 3.44 16.35
CA GLU A 87 -37.17 4.31 15.18
C GLU A 87 -36.54 5.69 15.39
N LYS A 88 -36.80 6.32 16.55
CA LYS A 88 -36.15 7.59 16.93
C LYS A 88 -34.63 7.46 17.01
N TYR A 89 -34.12 6.33 17.53
CA TYR A 89 -32.69 6.07 17.61
C TYR A 89 -32.07 6.04 16.21
N LEU A 90 -32.71 5.34 15.26
CA LEU A 90 -32.25 5.26 13.87
C LEU A 90 -32.23 6.63 13.19
N THR A 91 -33.27 7.46 13.39
CA THR A 91 -33.30 8.83 12.84
C THR A 91 -32.17 9.71 13.41
N VAL A 92 -31.91 9.62 14.71
CA VAL A 92 -30.80 10.34 15.34
C VAL A 92 -29.46 9.82 14.82
N LEU A 93 -29.31 8.50 14.70
CA LEU A 93 -28.09 7.88 14.17
C LEU A 93 -27.81 8.36 12.75
N GLU A 94 -28.82 8.37 11.87
CA GLU A 94 -28.69 8.90 10.51
C GLU A 94 -28.22 10.36 10.50
N SER A 95 -28.81 11.19 11.37
CA SER A 95 -28.41 12.60 11.51
C SER A 95 -26.97 12.75 11.99
N VAL A 96 -26.54 11.91 12.94
CA VAL A 96 -25.16 11.89 13.45
C VAL A 96 -24.17 11.43 12.38
N LEU A 97 -24.52 10.41 11.59
CA LEU A 97 -23.66 9.93 10.50
C LEU A 97 -23.52 10.98 9.39
N LEU A 98 -24.62 11.66 9.05
CA LEU A 98 -24.59 12.76 8.07
C LEU A 98 -23.75 13.94 8.60
N PHE A 99 -23.91 14.29 9.88
CA PHE A 99 -23.07 15.29 10.53
C PHE A 99 -21.60 14.88 10.51
N GLU A 100 -21.26 13.62 10.83
CA GLU A 100 -19.89 13.12 10.80
C GLU A 100 -19.26 13.29 9.41
N ILE A 101 -19.99 12.97 8.34
CA ILE A 101 -19.52 13.14 6.96
C ILE A 101 -19.32 14.62 6.63
N THR A 102 -20.30 15.45 6.96
CA THR A 102 -20.27 16.90 6.68
C THR A 102 -19.13 17.58 7.46
N PHE A 103 -19.04 17.28 8.76
CA PHE A 103 -17.97 17.77 9.62
C PHE A 103 -16.59 17.37 9.11
N LYS A 104 -16.39 16.11 8.71
CA LYS A 104 -15.11 15.67 8.12
C LYS A 104 -14.79 16.43 6.84
N LYS A 105 -15.78 16.67 5.97
CA LYS A 105 -15.58 17.45 4.75
C LYS A 105 -15.17 18.88 5.07
N ASP A 106 -15.95 19.58 5.91
CA ASP A 106 -15.70 20.97 6.28
C ASP A 106 -14.34 21.10 7.00
N LEU A 107 -13.99 20.13 7.85
CA LEU A 107 -12.69 20.08 8.51
C LEU A 107 -11.55 19.90 7.49
N LEU A 108 -11.70 19.05 6.48
CA LEU A 108 -10.67 18.88 5.44
C LEU A 108 -10.49 20.16 4.62
N GLU A 109 -11.59 20.83 4.24
CA GLU A 109 -11.53 22.11 3.52
C GLU A 109 -10.81 23.17 4.37
N TYR A 110 -11.20 23.33 5.63
CA TYR A 110 -10.53 24.23 6.57
C TYR A 110 -9.03 23.90 6.75
N LEU A 111 -8.68 22.62 6.88
CA LEU A 111 -7.30 22.19 7.07
C LEU A 111 -6.43 22.46 5.85
N TRP A 112 -6.97 22.35 4.63
CA TRP A 112 -6.24 22.72 3.42
C TRP A 112 -5.94 24.22 3.38
N ASP A 113 -6.93 25.06 3.64
CA ASP A 113 -6.76 26.51 3.65
C ASP A 113 -5.77 26.96 4.73
N GLU A 114 -5.90 26.43 5.95
CA GLU A 114 -4.98 26.72 7.06
C GLU A 114 -3.56 26.22 6.79
N LEU A 115 -3.41 25.03 6.20
CA LEU A 115 -2.10 24.49 5.87
C LEU A 115 -1.40 25.37 4.84
N ASP A 116 -2.11 25.80 3.80
CA ASP A 116 -1.57 26.69 2.78
C ASP A 116 -1.19 28.05 3.37
N GLN A 117 -2.06 28.66 4.17
CA GLN A 117 -1.73 29.93 4.84
C GLN A 117 -0.49 29.81 5.74
N LYS A 118 -0.39 28.73 6.53
CA LYS A 118 0.79 28.50 7.40
C LYS A 118 2.07 28.29 6.60
N LYS A 119 2.01 27.59 5.45
CA LYS A 119 3.18 27.43 4.57
C LYS A 119 3.61 28.78 4.00
N GLU A 120 2.67 29.64 3.62
CA GLU A 120 2.96 30.98 3.12
C GLU A 120 3.57 31.89 4.19
N ASP A 121 3.02 31.90 5.40
CA ASP A 121 3.56 32.65 6.54
C ASP A 121 5.01 32.23 6.87
N LEU A 122 5.30 30.92 6.75
CA LEU A 122 6.63 30.35 6.96
C LEU A 122 7.54 30.45 5.73
N GLN A 123 7.02 30.88 4.57
CA GLN A 123 7.72 30.92 3.28
C GLN A 123 8.34 29.57 2.88
N VAL A 124 7.64 28.47 3.16
CA VAL A 124 8.07 27.11 2.82
C VAL A 124 7.24 26.53 1.68
N LEU A 125 7.86 25.65 0.90
CA LEU A 125 7.20 24.89 -0.16
C LEU A 125 7.49 23.41 0.04
N SER A 126 6.45 22.58 -0.01
CA SER A 126 6.59 21.13 -0.15
C SER A 126 6.88 20.76 -1.60
N TYR A 127 7.25 19.50 -1.84
CA TYR A 127 7.46 19.00 -3.21
C TYR A 127 6.16 19.05 -4.04
N ASP A 128 5.01 18.77 -3.43
CA ASP A 128 3.71 18.84 -4.10
C ASP A 128 3.36 20.29 -4.45
N ASP A 129 3.72 21.26 -3.61
CA ASP A 129 3.49 22.68 -3.90
C ASP A 129 4.24 23.15 -5.15
N LEU A 130 5.46 22.65 -5.38
CA LEU A 130 6.23 22.98 -6.58
C LEU A 130 5.50 22.55 -7.86
N LEU A 131 4.94 21.32 -7.85
CA LEU A 131 4.19 20.78 -8.97
C LEU A 131 2.85 21.50 -9.15
N LEU A 132 2.06 21.63 -8.08
CA LEU A 132 0.72 22.22 -8.14
C LEU A 132 0.76 23.71 -8.50
N ARG A 133 1.73 24.48 -7.98
CA ARG A 133 1.89 25.89 -8.34
C ARG A 133 2.25 26.06 -9.81
N LEU A 134 3.16 25.21 -10.34
CA LEU A 134 3.49 25.23 -11.77
C LEU A 134 2.27 24.87 -12.63
N ARG A 135 1.54 23.79 -12.27
CA ARG A 135 0.31 23.39 -12.96
C ARG A 135 -0.71 24.53 -13.00
N ASN A 136 -0.96 25.16 -11.84
CA ASN A 136 -1.94 26.24 -11.73
C ASN A 136 -1.52 27.46 -12.56
N ALA A 137 -0.23 27.83 -12.55
CA ALA A 137 0.29 28.92 -13.38
C ALA A 137 0.13 28.64 -14.88
N LEU A 138 0.32 27.40 -15.33
CA LEU A 138 0.16 26.99 -16.73
C LEU A 138 -1.30 26.94 -17.20
N VAL A 139 -2.25 26.82 -16.27
CA VAL A 139 -3.69 26.77 -16.58
C VAL A 139 -4.33 28.17 -16.52
N ASP A 140 -3.62 29.19 -16.04
CA ASP A 140 -4.11 30.57 -15.86
C ASP A 140 -4.16 31.37 -17.18
N GLY A 141 -5.08 30.99 -18.07
CA GLY A 141 -5.41 31.72 -19.31
C GLY A 141 -4.20 32.22 -20.09
N ASP A 142 -4.23 33.49 -20.51
CA ASP A 142 -3.17 34.13 -21.30
C ASP A 142 -1.79 34.11 -20.59
N ARG A 143 -1.76 34.16 -19.25
CA ARG A 143 -0.50 34.09 -18.50
C ARG A 143 0.10 32.69 -18.59
N GLY A 144 -0.75 31.67 -18.55
CA GLY A 144 -0.36 30.28 -18.77
C GLY A 144 0.26 30.09 -20.14
N ASP A 145 -0.37 30.62 -21.19
CA ASP A 145 0.15 30.53 -22.56
C ASP A 145 1.53 31.20 -22.70
N MET A 146 1.70 32.42 -22.13
CA MET A 146 2.99 33.10 -22.09
C MET A 146 4.07 32.31 -21.32
N LEU A 147 3.68 31.59 -20.26
CA LEU A 147 4.60 30.75 -19.50
C LEU A 147 4.99 29.51 -20.31
N SER A 148 4.02 28.86 -20.97
CA SER A 148 4.28 27.73 -21.86
C SER A 148 5.21 28.11 -23.01
N ASP A 149 5.01 29.27 -23.64
CA ASP A 149 5.92 29.79 -24.68
C ASP A 149 7.35 29.93 -24.16
N LYS A 150 7.53 30.61 -23.02
CA LYS A 150 8.86 30.77 -22.41
C LYS A 150 9.52 29.44 -22.05
N LEU A 151 8.72 28.46 -21.60
CA LEU A 151 9.24 27.14 -21.27
C LEU A 151 9.64 26.37 -22.53
N ARG A 152 8.86 26.43 -23.61
CA ARG A 152 9.22 25.85 -24.91
C ARG A 152 10.46 26.51 -25.51
N ASP A 153 10.58 27.84 -25.43
CA ASP A 153 11.77 28.56 -25.92
C ASP A 153 13.04 28.09 -25.20
N LYS A 154 12.93 27.82 -23.89
CA LYS A 154 14.05 27.36 -23.07
C LYS A 154 14.31 25.85 -23.22
N TYR A 155 13.26 25.06 -23.35
CA TYR A 155 13.25 23.61 -23.43
C TYR A 155 12.41 23.18 -24.63
N PRO A 156 12.95 23.29 -25.86
CA PRO A 156 12.18 22.97 -27.06
C PRO A 156 11.85 21.48 -27.16
N ILE A 157 12.66 20.63 -26.52
CA ILE A 157 12.46 19.19 -26.46
C ILE A 157 12.54 18.73 -25.01
N ALA A 158 11.52 18.02 -24.54
CA ALA A 158 11.52 17.31 -23.27
C ALA A 158 11.46 15.80 -23.46
N MET A 159 12.21 15.08 -22.64
CA MET A 159 12.16 13.61 -22.56
C MET A 159 11.82 13.24 -21.13
N VAL A 160 10.76 12.46 -20.95
CA VAL A 160 10.30 11.98 -19.65
C VAL A 160 10.40 10.47 -19.69
N ASP A 161 11.37 9.94 -18.96
CA ASP A 161 11.52 8.51 -18.71
C ASP A 161 10.63 8.06 -17.55
N GLU A 162 10.35 6.77 -17.45
CA GLU A 162 9.45 6.16 -16.46
C GLU A 162 8.07 6.84 -16.42
N PHE A 163 7.52 7.20 -17.58
CA PHE A 163 6.27 7.95 -17.69
C PHE A 163 5.06 7.23 -17.07
N GLN A 164 5.12 5.91 -16.91
CA GLN A 164 4.09 5.14 -16.21
C GLN A 164 3.94 5.52 -14.72
N ASP A 165 4.98 6.10 -14.12
CA ASP A 165 5.00 6.48 -12.71
C ASP A 165 4.60 7.96 -12.49
N THR A 166 4.04 8.61 -13.52
CA THR A 166 3.54 9.98 -13.44
C THR A 166 2.11 10.05 -12.89
N ASP A 167 1.72 11.24 -12.42
CA ASP A 167 0.37 11.53 -11.94
C ASP A 167 -0.40 12.50 -12.87
N PRO A 168 -1.73 12.66 -12.70
CA PRO A 168 -2.54 13.50 -13.59
C PRO A 168 -2.10 14.97 -13.65
N ASN A 169 -1.52 15.51 -12.56
CA ASN A 169 -1.02 16.89 -12.52
C ASN A 169 0.24 17.04 -13.35
N GLN A 170 1.19 16.10 -13.23
CA GLN A 170 2.41 16.08 -14.03
C GLN A 170 2.08 15.99 -15.52
N TYR A 171 1.17 15.10 -15.90
CA TYR A 171 0.77 14.99 -17.30
C TYR A 171 0.12 16.29 -17.82
N GLU A 172 -0.76 16.93 -17.03
CA GLU A 172 -1.36 18.20 -17.44
C GLU A 172 -0.31 19.32 -17.60
N ILE A 173 0.74 19.36 -16.75
CA ILE A 173 1.88 20.28 -16.91
C ILE A 173 2.54 20.06 -18.28
N PHE A 174 2.94 18.83 -18.59
CA PHE A 174 3.62 18.54 -19.86
C PHE A 174 2.72 18.82 -21.06
N ARG A 175 1.44 18.45 -20.98
CA ARG A 175 0.46 18.71 -22.03
C ARG A 175 0.27 20.20 -22.28
N ARG A 176 0.19 21.02 -21.22
CA ARG A 176 0.07 22.49 -21.35
C ARG A 176 1.31 23.14 -21.97
N ILE A 177 2.48 22.57 -21.71
CA ILE A 177 3.74 23.08 -22.27
C ILE A 177 3.93 22.64 -23.72
N TYR A 178 3.58 21.42 -24.12
CA TYR A 178 4.03 20.87 -25.42
C TYR A 178 2.92 20.53 -26.42
N ALA A 179 1.67 20.31 -25.98
CA ALA A 179 0.63 19.81 -26.88
C ALA A 179 0.23 20.86 -27.95
N GLY A 180 0.03 20.40 -29.19
CA GLY A 180 -0.45 21.22 -30.29
C GLY A 180 0.56 22.20 -30.89
N ASN A 181 1.83 22.13 -30.50
CA ASN A 181 2.90 22.96 -31.04
C ASN A 181 3.84 22.13 -31.94
N THR A 182 4.17 22.65 -33.12
CA THR A 182 4.99 21.94 -34.12
C THR A 182 6.49 22.22 -34.01
N GLU A 183 6.90 23.23 -33.25
CA GLU A 183 8.31 23.62 -33.05
C GLU A 183 8.91 23.03 -31.76
N SER A 184 8.10 22.31 -30.98
CA SER A 184 8.52 21.65 -29.74
C SER A 184 8.12 20.18 -29.72
N ALA A 185 8.81 19.36 -28.92
CA ALA A 185 8.52 17.93 -28.80
C ALA A 185 8.55 17.45 -27.35
N LEU A 186 7.63 16.53 -27.03
CA LEU A 186 7.61 15.80 -25.77
C LEU A 186 7.71 14.30 -26.06
N PHE A 187 8.80 13.68 -25.62
CA PHE A 187 8.97 12.23 -25.65
C PHE A 187 8.56 11.67 -24.28
N MET A 188 7.56 10.80 -24.28
CA MET A 188 7.07 10.10 -23.10
C MET A 188 7.47 8.62 -23.24
N ILE A 189 8.41 8.18 -22.43
CA ILE A 189 8.99 6.85 -22.47
C ILE A 189 8.55 6.13 -21.20
N GLY A 190 7.97 4.94 -21.34
CA GLY A 190 7.53 4.18 -20.18
C GLY A 190 6.81 2.89 -20.55
N ASP A 191 6.63 2.04 -19.56
CA ASP A 191 5.97 0.73 -19.68
C ASP A 191 4.84 0.61 -18.65
N PRO A 192 3.56 0.58 -19.05
CA PRO A 192 2.45 0.49 -18.11
C PRO A 192 2.46 -0.82 -17.32
N LYS A 193 3.14 -1.88 -17.82
CA LYS A 193 3.33 -3.15 -17.11
C LYS A 193 4.20 -3.02 -15.86
N GLN A 194 4.98 -1.93 -15.75
CA GLN A 194 5.95 -1.67 -14.67
C GLN A 194 5.49 -0.60 -13.67
N SER A 195 4.25 -0.10 -13.79
CA SER A 195 3.68 0.88 -12.86
C SER A 195 3.46 0.28 -11.46
N ILE A 196 4.41 0.50 -10.55
CA ILE A 196 4.40 -0.06 -9.17
C ILE A 196 4.38 1.01 -8.07
N TYR A 197 4.36 2.31 -8.41
CA TYR A 197 4.44 3.43 -7.46
C TYR A 197 3.10 4.06 -7.06
N SER A 198 1.99 3.32 -7.12
CA SER A 198 0.65 3.85 -6.79
C SER A 198 0.53 4.43 -5.37
N PHE A 199 1.33 3.93 -4.43
CA PHE A 199 1.41 4.46 -3.06
C PHE A 199 2.02 5.87 -2.97
N ARG A 200 2.65 6.38 -4.04
CA ARG A 200 3.17 7.75 -4.16
C ARG A 200 2.28 8.64 -5.04
N GLY A 201 1.10 8.18 -5.42
CA GLY A 201 0.17 8.94 -6.27
C GLY A 201 0.38 8.77 -7.78
N ALA A 202 1.36 7.95 -8.20
CA ALA A 202 1.48 7.55 -9.60
C ALA A 202 0.19 6.86 -10.07
N ASP A 203 -0.26 7.23 -11.26
CA ASP A 203 -1.50 6.73 -11.83
C ASP A 203 -1.28 6.24 -13.25
N VAL A 204 -1.35 4.92 -13.43
CA VAL A 204 -1.26 4.28 -14.76
C VAL A 204 -2.32 4.81 -15.74
N TYR A 205 -3.45 5.34 -15.25
CA TYR A 205 -4.44 5.99 -16.12
C TYR A 205 -3.92 7.31 -16.73
N SER A 206 -2.95 7.98 -16.11
CA SER A 206 -2.25 9.14 -16.69
C SER A 206 -1.44 8.71 -17.91
N TYR A 207 -0.70 7.60 -17.82
CA TYR A 207 -0.02 6.99 -18.97
C TYR A 207 -0.99 6.62 -20.08
N LEU A 208 -2.10 5.93 -19.73
CA LEU A 208 -3.09 5.51 -20.73
C LEU A 208 -3.78 6.71 -21.39
N LYS A 209 -4.01 7.79 -20.64
CA LYS A 209 -4.53 9.06 -21.17
C LYS A 209 -3.52 9.67 -22.15
N ALA A 210 -2.24 9.74 -21.75
CA ALA A 210 -1.18 10.27 -22.60
C ALA A 210 -1.01 9.48 -23.91
N LYS A 211 -1.04 8.14 -23.84
CA LYS A 211 -1.00 7.27 -25.03
C LYS A 211 -2.16 7.55 -25.98
N ARG A 212 -3.38 7.77 -25.45
CA ARG A 212 -4.56 8.08 -26.26
C ARG A 212 -4.53 9.49 -26.86
N ASP A 213 -3.98 10.45 -26.12
CA ASP A 213 -3.91 11.84 -26.54
C ASP A 213 -2.75 12.07 -27.55
N ALA A 214 -1.79 11.14 -27.65
CA ALA A 214 -0.71 11.14 -28.65
C ALA A 214 -1.21 10.65 -30.03
N PRO A 215 -0.72 11.24 -31.15
CA PRO A 215 -1.01 10.71 -32.48
C PRO A 215 -0.50 9.28 -32.66
N GLU A 216 -1.25 8.45 -33.37
CA GLU A 216 -0.91 7.04 -33.60
C GLU A 216 0.42 6.90 -34.33
N GLU A 217 0.70 7.79 -35.30
CA GLU A 217 1.96 7.86 -36.04
C GLU A 217 3.19 8.19 -35.18
N ASN A 218 2.97 8.70 -33.96
CA ASN A 218 4.01 9.06 -32.99
C ASN A 218 4.01 8.13 -31.76
N THR A 219 3.35 6.98 -31.86
CA THR A 219 3.37 5.94 -30.83
C THR A 219 4.26 4.80 -31.30
N PHE A 220 5.22 4.40 -30.47
CA PHE A 220 6.23 3.41 -30.81
C PHE A 220 6.30 2.33 -29.72
N ASP A 221 6.36 1.07 -30.14
CA ASP A 221 6.60 -0.07 -29.26
C ASP A 221 8.03 -0.60 -29.46
N LEU A 222 8.68 -0.99 -28.37
CA LEU A 222 10.04 -1.55 -28.39
C LEU A 222 9.95 -3.07 -28.16
N GLU A 223 9.95 -3.83 -29.24
CA GLU A 223 9.73 -5.29 -29.20
C GLU A 223 10.98 -6.09 -28.80
N ARG A 224 12.17 -5.48 -28.88
CA ARG A 224 13.46 -6.16 -28.67
C ARG A 224 14.04 -5.91 -27.28
N ASN A 225 14.37 -6.99 -26.58
CA ASN A 225 15.03 -6.97 -25.29
C ASN A 225 16.54 -7.28 -25.43
N PHE A 226 17.37 -6.31 -25.06
CA PHE A 226 18.84 -6.41 -25.10
C PHE A 226 19.46 -6.71 -23.73
N ARG A 227 18.64 -6.96 -22.69
CA ARG A 227 19.08 -7.09 -21.30
C ARG A 227 19.14 -8.53 -20.82
N SER A 228 18.34 -9.42 -21.42
CA SER A 228 18.10 -10.77 -20.91
C SER A 228 18.31 -11.83 -21.97
N VAL A 229 18.78 -13.00 -21.52
CA VAL A 229 19.01 -14.16 -22.38
C VAL A 229 17.70 -14.69 -22.98
N PRO A 230 17.70 -15.24 -24.20
CA PRO A 230 16.49 -15.71 -24.90
C PRO A 230 15.60 -16.64 -24.08
N LYS A 231 16.20 -17.62 -23.36
CA LYS A 231 15.46 -18.58 -22.52
C LYS A 231 14.68 -17.91 -21.38
N LEU A 232 15.15 -16.77 -20.86
CA LEU A 232 14.42 -16.04 -19.82
C LEU A 232 13.21 -15.31 -20.42
N LEU A 233 13.37 -14.76 -21.63
CA LEU A 233 12.28 -14.13 -22.37
C LEU A 233 11.20 -15.15 -22.73
N GLU A 234 11.59 -16.35 -23.18
CA GLU A 234 10.66 -17.46 -23.43
C GLU A 234 9.85 -17.82 -22.18
N GLY A 235 10.51 -17.90 -21.02
CA GLY A 235 9.85 -18.16 -19.75
C GLY A 235 8.83 -17.09 -19.37
N PHE A 236 9.16 -15.80 -19.53
CA PHE A 236 8.21 -14.71 -19.28
C PHE A 236 7.08 -14.68 -20.31
N ASN A 237 7.39 -14.86 -21.59
CA ASN A 237 6.40 -14.90 -22.66
C ASN A 237 5.40 -16.03 -22.43
N THR A 238 5.86 -17.18 -21.94
CA THR A 238 4.98 -18.30 -21.54
C THR A 238 4.14 -17.90 -20.32
N LEU A 239 4.75 -17.44 -19.24
CA LEU A 239 4.04 -17.13 -17.99
C LEU A 239 2.93 -16.08 -18.18
N PHE A 240 3.22 -15.00 -18.88
CA PHE A 240 2.28 -13.89 -19.07
C PHE A 240 1.39 -14.05 -20.31
N GLY A 241 1.84 -14.80 -21.33
CA GLY A 241 1.08 -15.05 -22.55
C GLY A 241 -0.04 -16.08 -22.41
N GLU A 242 0.01 -16.97 -21.42
CA GLU A 242 -1.04 -17.98 -21.14
C GLU A 242 -2.38 -17.35 -20.70
N HIS A 243 -2.36 -16.10 -20.21
CA HIS A 243 -3.56 -15.41 -19.75
C HIS A 243 -3.94 -14.27 -20.69
N GLY A 244 -5.21 -14.22 -21.11
CA GLY A 244 -5.71 -13.13 -21.98
C GLY A 244 -5.75 -11.75 -21.32
N ASN A 245 -5.66 -11.68 -19.99
CA ASN A 245 -5.53 -10.43 -19.24
C ASN A 245 -4.60 -10.65 -18.01
N PRO A 246 -3.27 -10.71 -18.23
CA PRO A 246 -2.31 -11.05 -17.19
C PRO A 246 -2.16 -9.95 -16.14
N PHE A 247 -2.52 -8.71 -16.47
CA PHE A 247 -2.41 -7.54 -15.60
C PHE A 247 -3.74 -7.11 -14.96
N ILE A 248 -4.83 -7.87 -15.19
CA ILE A 248 -6.18 -7.62 -14.65
C ILE A 248 -6.73 -6.23 -15.06
N LEU A 249 -6.14 -5.62 -16.09
CA LEU A 249 -6.51 -4.33 -16.62
C LEU A 249 -6.60 -4.47 -18.14
N ASP A 250 -7.82 -4.42 -18.67
CA ASP A 250 -8.10 -4.68 -20.10
C ASP A 250 -7.33 -3.76 -21.06
N ARG A 251 -6.75 -2.67 -20.55
CA ARG A 251 -5.98 -1.67 -21.30
C ARG A 251 -4.47 -1.90 -21.27
N ILE A 252 -4.00 -2.93 -20.57
CA ILE A 252 -2.58 -3.30 -20.49
C ILE A 252 -2.44 -4.72 -21.04
N ALA A 253 -2.05 -4.81 -22.31
CA ALA A 253 -1.73 -6.07 -22.96
C ALA A 253 -0.32 -6.53 -22.59
N TYR A 254 -0.09 -7.83 -22.73
CA TYR A 254 1.25 -8.40 -22.75
C TYR A 254 1.63 -8.74 -24.18
N ASP A 255 2.53 -7.97 -24.76
CA ASP A 255 3.10 -8.24 -26.07
C ASP A 255 4.40 -9.04 -25.90
N PRO A 256 4.53 -10.23 -26.48
CA PRO A 256 5.74 -11.04 -26.37
C PRO A 256 6.97 -10.29 -26.89
N VAL A 257 8.06 -10.35 -26.13
CA VAL A 257 9.32 -9.68 -26.47
C VAL A 257 10.29 -10.64 -27.14
N GLN A 258 11.10 -10.12 -28.06
CA GLN A 258 12.12 -10.86 -28.80
C GLN A 258 13.53 -10.54 -28.29
N PRO A 259 14.49 -11.47 -28.38
CA PRO A 259 15.89 -11.17 -28.18
C PRO A 259 16.38 -10.04 -29.11
N GLY A 260 17.16 -9.11 -28.57
CA GLY A 260 17.73 -8.01 -29.33
C GLY A 260 19.04 -8.34 -30.06
N MET A 261 19.75 -9.38 -29.62
CA MET A 261 21.04 -9.81 -30.15
C MET A 261 20.97 -11.23 -30.70
N ASP A 262 21.98 -11.62 -31.48
CA ASP A 262 22.16 -13.02 -31.91
C ASP A 262 22.51 -13.90 -30.69
N GLU A 263 22.12 -15.18 -30.73
CA GLU A 263 22.20 -16.11 -29.60
C GLU A 263 23.61 -16.27 -29.02
N ASP A 264 24.65 -16.15 -29.85
CA ASP A 264 26.06 -16.30 -29.50
C ASP A 264 26.63 -15.14 -28.66
N HIS A 265 25.90 -14.03 -28.53
CA HIS A 265 26.32 -12.88 -27.72
C HIS A 265 25.85 -12.93 -26.26
N TYR A 266 25.03 -13.91 -25.90
CA TYR A 266 24.47 -14.02 -24.55
C TYR A 266 25.33 -14.90 -23.64
N GLU A 267 25.70 -14.37 -22.47
CA GLU A 267 26.33 -15.14 -21.41
C GLU A 267 25.26 -15.84 -20.57
N GLU A 268 25.14 -17.17 -20.69
CA GLU A 268 24.20 -17.96 -19.91
C GLU A 268 24.79 -18.46 -18.58
N LEU A 269 23.91 -18.70 -17.60
CA LEU A 269 24.27 -19.42 -16.39
C LEU A 269 24.50 -20.90 -16.71
N SER A 270 25.72 -21.37 -16.43
CA SER A 270 26.13 -22.76 -16.54
C SER A 270 26.38 -23.34 -15.15
N GLU A 271 25.89 -24.56 -14.89
CA GLU A 271 26.25 -25.32 -13.70
C GLU A 271 26.86 -26.65 -14.14
N HIS A 272 28.04 -26.98 -13.62
CA HIS A 272 28.80 -28.18 -13.97
C HIS A 272 29.04 -28.37 -15.48
N GLY A 273 29.09 -27.27 -16.25
CA GLY A 273 29.29 -27.30 -17.71
C GLY A 273 28.01 -27.51 -18.52
N GLU A 274 26.85 -27.57 -17.87
CA GLU A 274 25.54 -27.67 -18.53
C GLU A 274 24.76 -26.35 -18.39
N SER A 275 24.02 -26.00 -19.44
CA SER A 275 23.09 -24.85 -19.41
C SER A 275 21.83 -25.25 -18.65
N PHE A 276 21.41 -24.41 -17.71
CA PHE A 276 20.21 -24.65 -16.91
C PHE A 276 19.08 -23.65 -17.23
N PRO A 277 17.82 -24.03 -17.00
CA PRO A 277 16.70 -23.11 -17.13
C PRO A 277 16.85 -21.87 -16.21
N PRO A 278 16.61 -20.66 -16.73
CA PRO A 278 16.79 -19.42 -15.97
C PRO A 278 15.65 -19.17 -14.97
N ILE A 279 14.46 -19.75 -15.18
CA ILE A 279 13.34 -19.69 -14.24
C ILE A 279 13.25 -21.02 -13.49
N ARG A 280 13.32 -20.98 -12.15
CA ARG A 280 13.22 -22.15 -11.29
C ARG A 280 12.25 -21.89 -10.16
N PHE A 281 11.26 -22.76 -10.04
CA PHE A 281 10.32 -22.75 -8.92
C PHE A 281 10.82 -23.67 -7.82
N ARG A 282 10.87 -23.14 -6.60
CA ARG A 282 11.22 -23.91 -5.40
C ARG A 282 10.01 -23.93 -4.49
N SER A 283 9.54 -25.13 -4.16
CA SER A 283 8.41 -25.35 -3.28
C SER A 283 8.89 -25.82 -1.91
N ILE A 284 8.37 -25.20 -0.86
CA ILE A 284 8.62 -25.66 0.52
C ILE A 284 7.61 -26.79 0.81
N PRO A 285 8.07 -28.00 1.15
CA PRO A 285 7.16 -29.08 1.49
C PRO A 285 6.44 -28.78 2.81
N LEU A 286 5.13 -29.01 2.86
CA LEU A 286 4.30 -28.78 4.06
C LEU A 286 4.47 -29.86 5.14
N GLY A 287 5.12 -30.99 4.81
CA GLY A 287 5.28 -32.11 5.75
C GLY A 287 3.93 -32.72 6.14
N GLU A 288 3.70 -32.86 7.44
CA GLU A 288 2.43 -33.36 8.01
C GLU A 288 1.37 -32.25 8.18
N GLU A 289 1.73 -30.98 7.98
CA GLU A 289 0.81 -29.86 8.11
C GLU A 289 0.04 -29.61 6.81
N GLU A 290 -1.21 -29.16 6.93
CA GLU A 290 -2.02 -28.79 5.76
C GLU A 290 -1.72 -27.37 5.25
N GLN A 291 -1.23 -26.48 6.11
CA GLN A 291 -0.94 -25.08 5.80
C GLN A 291 0.16 -24.52 6.71
N LEU A 292 1.02 -23.67 6.16
CA LEU A 292 2.01 -22.92 6.93
C LEU A 292 1.50 -21.52 7.25
N ASN A 293 1.84 -21.01 8.44
CA ASN A 293 1.62 -19.60 8.72
C ASN A 293 2.58 -18.72 7.90
N LYS A 294 2.19 -17.46 7.67
CA LYS A 294 2.97 -16.54 6.80
C LYS A 294 4.39 -16.26 7.33
N GLY A 295 4.59 -16.28 8.64
CA GLY A 295 5.89 -16.04 9.27
C GLY A 295 6.84 -17.21 9.04
N GLU A 296 6.40 -18.42 9.39
CA GLU A 296 7.13 -19.67 9.19
C GLU A 296 7.49 -19.89 7.71
N ALA A 297 6.52 -19.69 6.81
CA ALA A 297 6.76 -19.80 5.38
C ALA A 297 7.84 -18.81 4.89
N ALA A 298 7.87 -17.59 5.45
CA ALA A 298 8.88 -16.59 5.09
C ALA A 298 10.27 -16.96 5.61
N GLU A 299 10.37 -17.51 6.83
CA GLU A 299 11.63 -17.99 7.42
C GLU A 299 12.20 -19.17 6.62
N LEU A 300 11.39 -20.19 6.34
CA LEU A 300 11.79 -21.34 5.53
C LEU A 300 12.22 -20.94 4.11
N ALA A 301 11.50 -20.00 3.49
CA ALA A 301 11.88 -19.48 2.17
C ALA A 301 13.21 -18.73 2.21
N ALA A 302 13.45 -17.91 3.24
CA ALA A 302 14.70 -17.18 3.42
C ALA A 302 15.88 -18.13 3.66
N GLU A 303 15.71 -19.17 4.49
CA GLU A 303 16.73 -20.18 4.72
C GLU A 303 17.11 -20.96 3.45
N ASP A 304 16.11 -21.37 2.68
CA ASP A 304 16.32 -22.10 1.43
C ASP A 304 17.00 -21.22 0.37
N ALA A 305 16.55 -19.96 0.23
CA ALA A 305 17.21 -18.99 -0.64
C ALA A 305 18.67 -18.74 -0.22
N ALA A 306 18.95 -18.56 1.08
CA ALA A 306 20.31 -18.39 1.57
C ALA A 306 21.19 -19.63 1.32
N ARG A 307 20.62 -20.85 1.42
CA ARG A 307 21.32 -22.09 1.10
C ARG A 307 21.69 -22.15 -0.39
N GLU A 308 20.78 -21.77 -1.27
CA GLU A 308 21.04 -21.73 -2.71
C GLU A 308 22.09 -20.67 -3.06
N ILE A 309 21.98 -19.46 -2.49
CA ILE A 309 22.98 -18.40 -2.69
C ILE A 309 24.37 -18.86 -2.21
N TYR A 310 24.44 -19.53 -1.05
CA TYR A 310 25.68 -20.10 -0.55
C TYR A 310 26.27 -21.11 -1.55
N ARG A 311 25.45 -22.04 -2.07
CA ARG A 311 25.88 -23.01 -3.08
C ARG A 311 26.40 -22.32 -4.34
N LEU A 312 25.65 -21.36 -4.89
CA LEU A 312 26.03 -20.59 -6.08
C LEU A 312 27.40 -19.92 -5.92
N ILE A 313 27.65 -19.34 -4.75
CA ILE A 313 28.92 -18.67 -4.45
C ILE A 313 30.06 -19.67 -4.25
N GLU A 314 29.87 -20.73 -3.45
CA GLU A 314 30.93 -21.71 -3.17
C GLU A 314 31.30 -22.52 -4.43
N GLU A 315 30.33 -22.94 -5.21
CA GLU A 315 30.57 -23.66 -6.47
C GLU A 315 31.11 -22.72 -7.56
N GLY A 316 30.75 -21.43 -7.53
CA GLY A 316 31.39 -20.39 -8.33
C GLY A 316 32.89 -20.23 -8.02
N LYS A 317 33.31 -20.35 -6.75
CA LYS A 317 34.76 -20.25 -6.40
C LYS A 317 35.62 -21.31 -7.07
N ILE A 318 35.05 -22.50 -7.31
CA ILE A 318 35.70 -23.64 -7.97
C ILE A 318 35.29 -23.78 -9.44
N GLU A 319 34.73 -22.72 -10.03
CA GLU A 319 34.38 -22.62 -11.47
C GLU A 319 33.41 -23.71 -11.94
N LYS A 320 32.63 -24.27 -11.02
CA LYS A 320 31.52 -25.17 -11.35
C LYS A 320 30.25 -24.41 -11.69
N ILE A 321 30.14 -23.14 -11.32
CA ILE A 321 29.02 -22.27 -11.70
C ILE A 321 29.57 -20.98 -12.30
N THR A 322 29.20 -20.73 -13.56
CA THR A 322 29.68 -19.59 -14.35
C THR A 322 28.53 -18.89 -15.07
N ILE A 323 28.74 -17.62 -15.40
CA ILE A 323 27.94 -16.84 -16.35
C ILE A 323 28.87 -16.61 -17.54
N GLY A 324 28.60 -17.28 -18.67
CA GLY A 324 29.58 -17.42 -19.74
C GLY A 324 30.90 -18.02 -19.19
N ASP A 325 32.01 -17.34 -19.45
CA ASP A 325 33.34 -17.73 -18.96
C ASP A 325 33.68 -17.15 -17.57
N THR A 326 32.78 -16.39 -16.97
CA THR A 326 33.03 -15.71 -15.69
C THR A 326 32.42 -16.50 -14.54
N LYS A 327 33.21 -16.83 -13.51
CA LYS A 327 32.68 -17.41 -12.28
C LYS A 327 31.68 -16.51 -11.55
N VAL A 328 30.62 -17.11 -11.04
CA VAL A 328 29.61 -16.40 -10.23
C VAL A 328 30.21 -15.88 -8.93
N LYS A 329 29.86 -14.63 -8.58
CA LYS A 329 30.25 -13.95 -7.34
C LYS A 329 29.01 -13.40 -6.65
N ALA A 330 29.15 -13.04 -5.38
CA ALA A 330 28.06 -12.45 -4.59
C ALA A 330 27.43 -11.20 -5.23
N LYS A 331 28.21 -10.40 -5.97
CA LYS A 331 27.72 -9.19 -6.66
C LYS A 331 26.78 -9.48 -7.84
N ASP A 332 26.77 -10.72 -8.34
CA ASP A 332 25.95 -11.15 -9.48
C ASP A 332 24.57 -11.66 -9.01
N ILE A 333 24.32 -11.66 -7.69
CA ILE A 333 23.11 -12.16 -7.07
C ILE A 333 22.33 -11.00 -6.44
N ALA A 334 21.05 -10.88 -6.80
CA ALA A 334 20.11 -9.96 -6.17
C ALA A 334 18.92 -10.74 -5.58
N VAL A 335 18.48 -10.32 -4.40
CA VAL A 335 17.28 -10.89 -3.75
C VAL A 335 16.19 -9.82 -3.72
N LEU A 336 15.09 -10.07 -4.43
CA LEU A 336 13.94 -9.18 -4.45
C LEU A 336 12.93 -9.59 -3.38
N VAL A 337 12.53 -8.64 -2.55
CA VAL A 337 11.56 -8.84 -1.46
C VAL A 337 10.53 -7.72 -1.47
N ARG A 338 9.33 -7.97 -0.92
CA ARG A 338 8.23 -7.00 -0.94
C ARG A 338 8.28 -6.00 0.21
N THR A 339 8.91 -6.37 1.33
CA THR A 339 8.87 -5.57 2.56
C THR A 339 10.24 -5.45 3.22
N HIS A 340 10.45 -4.36 3.97
CA HIS A 340 11.68 -4.19 4.77
C HIS A 340 11.85 -5.28 5.83
N LYS A 341 10.76 -5.82 6.38
CA LYS A 341 10.83 -6.96 7.33
C LYS A 341 11.40 -8.21 6.66
N GLN A 342 10.95 -8.54 5.45
CA GLN A 342 11.50 -9.65 4.68
C GLN A 342 12.96 -9.41 4.29
N ALA A 343 13.31 -8.16 3.94
CA ALA A 343 14.69 -7.79 3.71
C ALA A 343 15.52 -8.10 4.95
N ALA A 344 15.16 -7.55 6.11
CA ALA A 344 15.90 -7.73 7.37
C ALA A 344 16.11 -9.22 7.68
N LEU A 345 15.04 -10.03 7.61
CA LEU A 345 15.11 -11.49 7.76
C LEU A 345 16.15 -12.11 6.80
N MET A 346 16.09 -11.79 5.51
CA MET A 346 17.03 -12.32 4.53
C MET A 346 18.49 -11.92 4.84
N SER A 347 18.71 -10.67 5.29
CA SER A 347 20.05 -10.22 5.69
C SER A 347 20.57 -10.94 6.92
N ASP A 348 19.70 -11.26 7.88
CA ASP A 348 20.08 -11.98 9.08
C ASP A 348 20.51 -13.41 8.75
N VAL A 349 19.70 -14.12 7.95
CA VAL A 349 19.99 -15.49 7.50
C VAL A 349 21.27 -15.55 6.63
N LEU A 350 21.50 -14.57 5.74
CA LEU A 350 22.74 -14.51 4.96
C LEU A 350 23.96 -14.28 5.86
N ARG A 351 23.83 -13.41 6.87
CA ARG A 351 24.90 -13.11 7.83
C ARG A 351 25.27 -14.34 8.65
N GLU A 352 24.30 -15.15 9.06
CA GLU A 352 24.56 -16.43 9.75
C GLU A 352 25.34 -17.41 8.89
N LYS A 353 25.18 -17.37 7.56
CA LYS A 353 25.98 -18.16 6.60
C LYS A 353 27.31 -17.49 6.22
N GLY A 354 27.67 -16.37 6.86
CA GLY A 354 28.89 -15.62 6.55
C GLY A 354 28.85 -14.86 5.22
N ILE A 355 27.67 -14.71 4.60
CA ILE A 355 27.49 -14.00 3.33
C ILE A 355 27.19 -12.55 3.62
N LYS A 356 28.03 -11.64 3.11
CA LYS A 356 27.80 -10.20 3.21
C LYS A 356 26.66 -9.81 2.27
N SER A 357 25.69 -9.07 2.80
CA SER A 357 24.61 -8.45 2.03
C SER A 357 24.60 -6.95 2.27
N VAL A 358 24.13 -6.19 1.26
CA VAL A 358 23.95 -4.74 1.36
C VAL A 358 22.46 -4.47 1.31
N GLN A 359 21.96 -3.72 2.28
CA GLN A 359 20.60 -3.21 2.30
C GLN A 359 20.59 -1.70 2.24
N TYR A 360 19.76 -1.16 1.36
CA TYR A 360 19.28 0.21 1.50
C TYR A 360 18.28 0.27 2.65
N SER A 361 18.81 0.34 3.87
CA SER A 361 18.01 0.54 5.07
C SER A 361 17.66 2.03 5.19
N GLN A 362 16.37 2.33 5.31
CA GLN A 362 15.90 3.65 5.75
C GLN A 362 15.81 3.76 7.28
N LYS A 363 16.29 2.76 8.04
CA LYS A 363 16.33 2.89 9.51
C LYS A 363 17.15 4.12 9.85
N SER A 364 16.54 4.98 10.65
CA SER A 364 17.16 6.21 11.09
C SER A 364 18.44 5.85 11.84
N VAL A 365 19.54 6.55 11.52
CA VAL A 365 20.76 6.47 12.33
C VAL A 365 20.45 6.82 13.79
N PHE A 366 19.44 7.67 14.05
CA PHE A 366 19.00 8.03 15.40
C PHE A 366 18.37 6.89 16.21
N GLU A 367 17.96 5.79 15.57
CA GLU A 367 17.47 4.60 16.28
C GLU A 367 18.61 3.64 16.66
N SER A 368 19.85 3.93 16.25
CA SER A 368 20.99 3.09 16.57
C SER A 368 21.41 3.26 18.03
N GLU A 369 21.98 2.20 18.59
CA GLU A 369 22.51 2.23 19.95
C GLU A 369 23.63 3.28 20.06
N GLU A 370 24.45 3.45 19.02
CA GLU A 370 25.47 4.49 18.96
C GLU A 370 24.89 5.91 19.02
N ALA A 371 23.77 6.17 18.34
CA ALA A 371 23.11 7.47 18.41
C ALA A 371 22.50 7.75 19.79
N ARG A 372 21.91 6.73 20.43
CA ARG A 372 21.43 6.82 21.82
C ARG A 372 22.57 7.13 22.78
N GLN A 373 23.71 6.48 22.62
CA GLN A 373 24.91 6.77 23.43
C GLN A 373 25.39 8.20 23.22
N LEU A 374 25.42 8.68 21.96
CA LEU A 374 25.79 10.05 21.66
C LEU A 374 24.80 11.07 22.26
N GLU A 375 23.50 10.78 22.26
CA GLU A 375 22.49 11.63 22.91
C GLU A 375 22.74 11.75 24.42
N ILE A 376 23.01 10.63 25.10
CA ILE A 376 23.35 10.62 26.54
C ILE A 376 24.59 11.48 26.80
N PHE A 377 25.61 11.32 25.97
CA PHE A 377 26.84 12.10 26.08
C PHE A 377 26.61 13.60 25.87
N LEU A 378 25.83 13.99 24.85
CA LEU A 378 25.48 15.39 24.60
C LEU A 378 24.63 15.99 25.72
N LYS A 379 23.68 15.23 26.30
CA LYS A 379 22.88 15.68 27.45
C LYS A 379 23.75 15.99 28.67
N ALA A 380 24.78 15.18 28.92
CA ALA A 380 25.74 15.45 29.99
C ALA A 380 26.56 16.73 29.75
N ILE A 381 26.87 17.06 28.49
CA ILE A 381 27.53 18.33 28.12
C ILE A 381 26.59 19.52 28.34
N THR A 382 25.32 19.40 27.98
CA THR A 382 24.34 20.49 28.13
C THR A 382 23.93 20.74 29.58
N GLU A 383 24.00 19.72 30.45
CA GLU A 383 23.66 19.79 31.87
C GLU A 383 24.84 19.36 32.77
N PRO A 384 25.95 20.12 32.81
CA PRO A 384 27.17 19.71 33.49
C PRO A 384 27.07 19.74 35.03
N THR A 385 25.94 20.16 35.59
CA THR A 385 25.67 20.10 37.03
C THR A 385 24.84 18.88 37.43
N ASN A 386 24.39 18.08 36.45
CA ASN A 386 23.61 16.88 36.67
C ASN A 386 24.56 15.68 36.78
N GLU A 387 25.00 15.38 38.01
CA GLU A 387 25.97 14.29 38.29
C GLU A 387 25.52 12.95 37.69
N SER A 388 24.22 12.64 37.75
CA SER A 388 23.68 11.40 37.18
C SER A 388 23.90 11.30 35.68
N LEU A 389 23.72 12.39 34.92
CA LEU A 389 23.96 12.40 33.48
C LEU A 389 25.45 12.27 33.16
N ILE A 390 26.32 12.91 33.95
CA ILE A 390 27.77 12.81 33.80
C ILE A 390 28.24 11.38 34.05
N THR A 391 27.86 10.76 35.17
CA THR A 391 28.23 9.38 35.48
C THR A 391 27.72 8.42 34.41
N THR A 392 26.49 8.62 33.92
CA THR A 392 25.94 7.78 32.83
C THR A 392 26.72 7.96 31.53
N ALA A 393 27.09 9.19 31.17
CA ALA A 393 27.86 9.48 29.96
C ALA A 393 29.30 8.93 30.03
N LEU A 394 29.95 8.97 31.19
CA LEU A 394 31.28 8.39 31.41
C LEU A 394 31.25 6.85 31.49
N ALA A 395 30.08 6.24 31.70
CA ALA A 395 29.91 4.78 31.68
C ALA A 395 29.64 4.20 30.28
N LEU A 396 29.55 5.05 29.25
CA LEU A 396 29.26 4.60 27.90
C LEU A 396 30.44 3.82 27.29
N PRO A 397 30.21 2.83 26.41
CA PRO A 397 31.30 2.14 25.68
C PRO A 397 32.20 3.09 24.85
N LEU A 398 31.66 4.24 24.45
CA LEU A 398 32.37 5.35 23.82
C LEU A 398 33.51 5.90 24.69
N THR A 399 33.34 5.89 26.01
CA THR A 399 34.25 6.47 26.97
C THR A 399 35.09 5.36 27.58
N ALA A 400 36.42 5.48 27.54
CA ALA A 400 37.34 4.42 27.96
C ALA A 400 37.41 4.17 29.49
N TYR A 401 36.40 4.63 30.25
CA TYR A 401 36.32 4.47 31.70
C TYR A 401 35.75 3.10 32.04
N SER A 402 36.35 2.45 33.03
CA SER A 402 35.85 1.21 33.61
C SER A 402 34.97 1.50 34.82
N ALA A 403 34.25 0.49 35.31
CA ALA A 403 33.48 0.60 36.55
C ALA A 403 34.34 0.91 37.79
N ASN A 404 35.67 0.76 37.73
CA ASN A 404 36.57 1.14 38.82
C ASN A 404 37.02 2.61 38.73
N ASP A 405 36.88 3.23 37.56
CA ASP A 405 37.26 4.64 37.34
C ASP A 405 36.10 5.61 37.64
N LEU A 406 34.87 5.09 37.68
CA LEU A 406 33.61 5.77 37.99
C LEU A 406 33.24 5.59 39.45
#